data_AF-A0A9E0SVD4-F1
#
_entry.id   AF-A0A9E0SVD4-F1
#
_cell.length_a   1.000
_cell.length_b   1.000
_cell.length_c   1.000
_cell.angle_alpha   90.00
_cell.angle_beta   90.00
_cell.angle_gamma   90.00
#
_symmetry.space_group_name_H-M   'P 1'
#
loop_
_entity.id
_entity.type
_entity.pdbx_description
1 polymer ?
#
loop_
_entity_poly.entity_id
_entity_poly.type
_entity_poly.pdbx_seq_one_letter_code
_entity_poly.pdbx_strand_id
1 'polypeptide(L)'
;MIASLRDEAIREANNASARAVNAMWSREVEIVRSGGEANYRWTFAQARELLTTGKLNGIQVHHIEPVSVRPDLAGDMGNLRFIRQSEHIELHRKEGSGW
;
A
#
# COMPACT_ATOMS: atom_id res chain seq x y z
N MET A 1 3.10 34.60 1.25
CA MET A 1 2.88 33.49 2.20
C MET A 1 3.89 32.40 1.88
N ILE A 2 4.90 32.22 2.73
CA ILE A 2 5.86 31.12 2.61
C ILE A 2 5.19 29.95 3.36
N ALA A 3 5.02 28.81 2.71
CA ALA A 3 4.50 27.60 3.35
C ALA A 3 5.33 27.29 4.60
N SER A 4 4.69 26.90 5.70
CA SER A 4 5.41 26.61 6.94
C SER A 4 6.34 25.42 6.75
N LEU A 5 7.44 25.34 7.52
CA LEU A 5 8.33 24.17 7.53
C LEU A 5 7.56 22.85 7.74
N ARG A 6 6.43 22.91 8.46
CA ARG A 6 5.53 21.78 8.68
C ARG A 6 4.79 21.36 7.40
N ASP A 7 4.33 22.31 6.59
CA ASP A 7 3.59 22.02 5.36
C ASP A 7 4.51 21.37 4.32
N GLU A 8 5.78 21.82 4.26
CA GLU A 8 6.81 21.22 3.42
C GLU A 8 7.11 19.78 3.82
N ALA A 9 7.28 19.52 5.13
CA ALA A 9 7.54 18.19 5.65
C ALA A 9 6.38 17.21 5.36
N ILE A 10 5.13 17.67 5.50
CA ILE A 10 3.94 16.87 5.15
C ILE A 10 3.92 16.56 3.65
N ARG A 11 4.22 17.55 2.81
CA ARG A 11 4.27 17.36 1.36
C ARG A 11 5.32 16.33 0.97
N GLU A 12 6.52 16.41 1.54
CA GLU A 12 7.58 15.46 1.22
C GLU A 12 7.24 14.05 1.71
N ALA A 13 6.66 13.91 2.90
CA ALA A 13 6.18 12.62 3.39
C ALA A 13 5.13 12.01 2.45
N ASN A 14 4.18 12.82 1.95
CA ASN A 14 3.18 12.36 0.98
C ASN A 14 3.80 11.93 -0.36
N ASN A 15 4.80 12.68 -0.84
CA ASN A 15 5.53 12.33 -2.06
C ASN A 15 6.32 11.02 -1.87
N ALA A 16 7.00 10.86 -0.74
CA ALA A 16 7.74 9.65 -0.39
C ALA A 16 6.81 8.44 -0.30
N SER A 17 5.66 8.60 0.34
CA SER A 17 4.57 7.62 0.41
C SER A 17 4.11 7.18 -0.98
N ALA A 18 3.77 8.11 -1.86
CA ALA A 18 3.33 7.79 -3.22
C ALA A 18 4.41 7.01 -4.01
N ARG A 19 5.68 7.39 -3.88
CA ARG A 19 6.80 6.68 -4.51
C ARG A 19 6.93 5.25 -3.97
N ALA A 20 6.86 5.07 -2.65
CA ALA A 20 7.00 3.76 -2.02
C ALA A 20 5.85 2.81 -2.38
N VAL A 21 4.61 3.32 -2.43
CA VAL A 21 3.44 2.55 -2.89
C VAL A 21 3.63 2.06 -4.33
N ASN A 22 4.06 2.95 -5.24
CA ASN A 22 4.30 2.58 -6.63
C ASN A 22 5.46 1.58 -6.78
N ALA A 23 6.52 1.75 -5.97
CA ALA A 23 7.66 0.83 -5.95
C ALA A 23 7.25 -0.56 -5.45
N MET A 24 6.39 -0.64 -4.43
CA MET A 24 5.88 -1.91 -3.91
C MET A 24 5.06 -2.67 -4.96
N TRP A 25 4.15 -2.00 -5.68
CA TRP A 25 3.42 -2.62 -6.79
C TRP A 25 4.35 -3.07 -7.91
N SER A 26 5.30 -2.23 -8.31
CA SER A 26 6.25 -2.55 -9.39
C SER A 26 7.09 -3.77 -9.04
N ARG A 27 7.58 -3.85 -7.80
CA ARG A 27 8.32 -5.00 -7.28
C ARG A 27 7.46 -6.27 -7.30
N GLU A 28 6.20 -6.18 -6.89
CA GLU A 28 5.31 -7.34 -6.89
C GLU A 28 5.04 -7.85 -8.32
N VAL A 29 4.86 -6.95 -9.28
CA VAL A 29 4.73 -7.29 -10.70
C VAL A 29 5.98 -7.99 -11.22
N GLU A 30 7.17 -7.51 -10.87
CA GLU A 30 8.45 -8.13 -11.24
C GLU A 30 8.62 -9.53 -10.63
N ILE A 31 8.23 -9.72 -9.38
CA ILE A 31 8.25 -11.03 -8.72
C ILE A 31 7.30 -12.00 -9.44
N VAL A 32 6.06 -11.59 -9.71
CA VAL A 32 5.08 -12.41 -10.44
C VAL A 32 5.56 -12.71 -11.87
N ARG A 33 6.18 -11.74 -12.55
CA ARG A 33 6.72 -11.91 -13.91
C ARG A 33 7.90 -12.87 -13.97
N SER A 34 8.79 -12.81 -12.98
CA SER A 34 9.97 -13.68 -12.90
C SER A 34 9.66 -15.09 -12.38
N GLY A 35 8.43 -15.33 -11.93
CA GLY A 35 8.06 -16.58 -11.26
C GLY A 35 8.73 -16.73 -9.89
N GLY A 36 9.19 -15.63 -9.31
CA GLY A 36 9.77 -15.61 -7.97
C GLY A 36 8.72 -15.88 -6.89
N GLU A 37 9.17 -16.17 -5.68
CA GLU A 37 8.30 -16.36 -4.54
C GLU A 37 7.73 -15.02 -4.08
N ALA A 38 6.47 -14.77 -4.41
CA ALA A 38 5.72 -13.63 -3.88
C ALA A 38 5.42 -13.86 -2.40
N ASN A 39 5.60 -12.82 -1.58
CA ASN A 39 5.18 -12.83 -0.18
C ASN A 39 3.66 -13.06 -0.06
N TYR A 40 2.93 -12.74 -1.11
CA TYR A 40 1.48 -12.89 -1.19
C TYR A 40 1.10 -13.95 -2.22
N ARG A 41 0.22 -14.87 -1.80
CA ARG A 41 -0.32 -15.90 -2.68
C ARG A 41 -1.45 -15.34 -3.54
N TRP A 42 -1.10 -14.81 -4.69
CA TRP A 42 -2.06 -14.38 -5.71
C TRP A 42 -2.66 -15.56 -6.45
N THR A 43 -3.96 -15.51 -6.72
CA THR A 43 -4.58 -16.46 -7.64
C THR A 43 -4.07 -16.23 -9.06
N PHE A 44 -4.27 -17.21 -9.96
CA PHE A 44 -3.90 -17.05 -11.36
C PHE A 44 -4.56 -15.82 -12.02
N ALA A 45 -5.82 -15.53 -11.66
CA ALA A 45 -6.53 -14.35 -12.15
C ALA A 45 -5.89 -13.04 -11.65
N GLN A 46 -5.51 -12.99 -10.37
CA GLN A 46 -4.81 -11.85 -9.78
C GLN A 46 -3.41 -11.66 -10.37
N ALA A 47 -2.64 -12.73 -10.55
CA ALA A 47 -1.33 -12.67 -11.20
C ALA A 47 -1.45 -12.10 -12.62
N ARG A 48 -2.45 -12.53 -13.40
CA ARG A 48 -2.74 -11.95 -14.72
C ARG A 48 -3.10 -10.47 -14.64
N GLU A 49 -3.90 -10.05 -13.66
CA GLU A 49 -4.27 -8.65 -13.47
C GLU A 49 -3.07 -7.78 -13.08
N LEU A 50 -2.19 -8.26 -12.19
CA LEU A 50 -0.92 -7.62 -11.85
C LEU A 50 -0.07 -7.39 -13.10
N LEU A 51 0.12 -8.43 -13.90
CA LEU A 51 0.94 -8.36 -15.11
C LEU A 51 0.34 -7.44 -16.18
N THR A 52 -0.99 -7.27 -16.20
CA THR A 52 -1.70 -6.45 -17.19
C THR A 52 -1.82 -4.99 -16.76
N THR A 53 -2.15 -4.74 -15.49
CA THR A 53 -2.55 -3.41 -15.00
C THR A 53 -1.53 -2.79 -14.03
N GLY A 54 -0.58 -3.59 -13.54
CA GLY A 54 0.39 -3.19 -12.53
C GLY A 54 -0.13 -3.19 -11.09
N LYS A 55 -1.43 -3.47 -10.87
CA LYS A 55 -2.08 -3.46 -9.55
C LYS A 55 -3.20 -4.49 -9.47
N LEU A 56 -3.83 -4.63 -8.31
CA LEU A 56 -4.99 -5.48 -8.12
C LEU A 56 -6.20 -4.65 -7.68
N ASN A 57 -7.33 -4.85 -8.34
CA ASN A 57 -8.58 -4.26 -7.90
C ASN A 57 -9.01 -4.82 -6.53
N GLY A 58 -9.50 -3.94 -5.66
CA GLY A 58 -9.89 -4.31 -4.30
C GLY A 58 -8.73 -4.65 -3.36
N ILE A 59 -7.48 -4.39 -3.75
CA ILE A 59 -6.30 -4.48 -2.88
C ILE A 59 -5.60 -3.13 -2.87
N GLN A 60 -5.26 -2.66 -1.68
CA GLN A 60 -4.57 -1.40 -1.47
C GLN A 60 -3.27 -1.64 -0.70
N VAL A 61 -2.32 -0.72 -0.87
CA VAL A 61 -1.12 -0.67 -0.05
C VAL A 61 -1.38 0.28 1.11
N HIS A 62 -1.16 -0.20 2.33
CA HIS A 62 -1.33 0.58 3.55
C HIS A 62 -0.03 0.63 4.34
N HIS A 63 0.20 1.74 5.02
CA HIS A 63 1.26 1.85 6.02
C HIS A 63 0.92 1.00 7.26
N ILE A 64 1.92 0.31 7.80
CA ILE A 64 1.83 -0.41 9.08
C ILE A 64 1.80 0.63 10.21
N GLU A 65 2.79 1.52 10.23
CA GLU A 65 2.84 2.71 11.08
C GLU A 65 2.35 3.94 10.30
N PRO A 66 1.31 4.66 10.76
CA PRO A 66 0.77 5.81 10.06
C PRO A 66 1.81 6.90 9.81
N VAL A 67 1.80 7.49 8.61
CA VAL A 67 2.68 8.61 8.23
C VAL A 67 2.49 9.84 9.13
N SER A 68 1.31 10.02 9.72
CA SER A 68 1.06 11.09 10.69
C SER A 68 1.85 10.94 12.00
N VAL A 69 2.21 9.71 12.36
CA VAL A 69 2.98 9.37 13.56
C VAL A 69 4.46 9.17 13.21
N ARG A 70 4.74 8.51 12.08
CA ARG A 70 6.08 8.16 11.60
C ARG A 70 6.32 8.67 10.18
N PRO A 71 6.42 10.00 9.97
CA PRO A 71 6.64 10.58 8.64
C PRO A 71 8.01 10.19 8.05
N ASP A 72 8.98 9.86 8.91
CA ASP A 72 10.29 9.33 8.54
C ASP A 72 10.20 7.97 7.82
N LEU A 73 9.14 7.20 8.07
CA LEU A 73 8.89 5.91 7.43
C LEU A 73 7.99 6.01 6.18
N ALA A 74 7.61 7.20 5.75
CA ALA A 74 6.64 7.36 4.67
C ALA A 74 7.09 6.70 3.36
N GLY A 75 8.40 6.80 3.06
CA GLY A 75 9.02 6.20 1.88
C GLY A 75 9.54 4.77 2.07
N ASP A 76 9.40 4.18 3.25
CA ASP A 76 9.94 2.85 3.56
C ASP A 76 8.94 1.76 3.13
N MET A 77 9.33 0.95 2.13
CA MET A 77 8.53 -0.20 1.69
C MET A 77 8.37 -1.27 2.79
N GLY A 78 9.30 -1.35 3.75
CA GLY A 78 9.17 -2.25 4.91
C GLY A 78 8.05 -1.83 5.86
N ASN A 79 7.61 -0.57 5.79
CA ASN A 79 6.45 -0.05 6.50
C ASN A 79 5.15 -0.18 5.69
N LEU A 80 5.14 -0.89 4.55
CA LEU A 80 3.96 -1.06 3.69
C LEU A 80 3.48 -2.51 3.69
N ARG A 81 2.15 -2.69 3.53
CA ARG A 81 1.53 -4.00 3.35
C ARG A 81 0.35 -3.93 2.38
N PHE A 82 0.12 -5.01 1.62
CA PHE A 82 -1.14 -5.16 0.88
C PHE A 82 -2.27 -5.56 1.82
N ILE A 83 -3.42 -4.90 1.70
CA ILE A 83 -4.66 -5.21 2.42
C ILE A 83 -5.78 -5.46 1.41
N ARG A 84 -6.58 -6.51 1.63
CA ARG A 84 -7.78 -6.78 0.83
C ARG A 84 -8.94 -5.92 1.32
N GLN A 85 -9.72 -5.33 0.41
CA GLN A 85 -10.92 -4.57 0.74
C GLN A 85 -11.95 -5.39 1.56
N SER A 86 -11.97 -6.72 1.38
CA SER A 86 -12.78 -7.64 2.20
C SER A 86 -12.34 -7.69 3.67
N GLU A 87 -11.05 -7.50 3.96
CA GLU A 87 -10.50 -7.47 5.32
C GLU A 87 -10.94 -6.20 6.06
N HIS A 88 -11.11 -5.09 5.34
CA HIS A 88 -11.72 -3.85 5.85
C HIS A 88 -13.21 -4.03 6.17
N ILE A 89 -13.98 -4.76 5.35
CA ILE A 89 -15.39 -5.07 5.62
C ILE A 89 -15.55 -6.08 6.77
N GLU A 90 -14.65 -7.05 6.87
CA GLU A 90 -14.72 -8.07 7.93
C GLU A 90 -14.35 -7.52 9.32
N LEU A 91 -13.47 -6.51 9.39
CA LEU A 91 -13.26 -5.72 10.61
C LEU A 91 -14.57 -5.07 11.09
N HIS A 92 -15.37 -4.49 10.19
CA HIS A 92 -16.69 -3.94 10.56
C HIS A 92 -17.73 -5.00 10.94
N ARG A 93 -17.61 -6.24 10.46
CA ARG A 93 -18.54 -7.33 10.83
C ARG A 93 -18.23 -7.93 12.20
N LYS A 94 -16.97 -7.90 12.64
CA LYS A 94 -16.55 -8.46 13.94
C LYS A 94 -16.70 -7.48 15.11
N GLU A 95 -16.60 -6.17 14.87
CA GLU A 95 -16.74 -5.11 15.88
C GLU A 95 -18.19 -4.65 16.04
N GLY A 96 -19.11 -5.57 16.37
CA GLY A 96 -20.55 -5.30 16.52
C GLY A 96 -20.89 -3.92 17.12
N SER A 97 -21.30 -2.99 16.25
CA SER A 97 -21.80 -1.64 16.56
C SER A 97 -22.32 -1.11 15.22
N GLY A 98 -23.62 -0.99 14.97
CA GLY A 98 -24.62 -0.40 15.84
C GLY A 98 -24.66 1.10 15.58
N TRP A 99 -25.11 1.50 14.38
CA TRP A 99 -25.81 2.74 14.05
C TRP A 99 -26.75 2.46 12.88
#